data_AF-Q564Q9-F1
#
_entry.id   AF-Q564Q9-F1
#
_cell.length_a   1.000
_cell.length_b   1.000
_cell.length_c   1.000
_cell.angle_alpha   90.00
_cell.angle_beta   90.00
_cell.angle_gamma   90.00
#
_symmetry.space_group_name_H-M   'P 1'
#
loop_
_entity.id
_entity.type
_entity.pdbx_description
1 polymer ?
#
loop_
_entity_poly.entity_id
_entity_poly.type
_entity_poly.pdbx_seq_one_letter_code
_entity_poly.pdbx_strand_id
1 'polypeptide(L)'
;MDQIQKYPIVEVYITVENNQISATYVLYYKTDQKPVTLTYHNCSLGCQRVQDQMEELLENQDFMKLFIENLSTSLAMNNVLSFLSIAMFGKSSSLLNDDISNTFLSDFKEMLQKRDNSLVLNEITISFRSVTIRRYIISIVKSCHPEIFKTLKVSVIAEN
;
A
#
# COMPACT_ATOMS: atom_id res chain seq x y z
N MET A 1 -1.52 0.44 -15.49
CA MET A 1 -0.89 1.63 -14.86
C MET A 1 -1.34 2.95 -15.47
N ASP A 2 -1.38 3.08 -16.80
CA ASP A 2 -1.65 4.35 -17.50
C ASP A 2 -2.89 5.13 -17.01
N GLN A 3 -3.97 4.46 -16.62
CA GLN A 3 -5.17 5.17 -16.13
C GLN A 3 -4.92 5.85 -14.78
N ILE A 4 -4.18 5.22 -13.87
CA ILE A 4 -3.90 5.75 -12.53
C ILE A 4 -3.03 7.00 -12.61
N GLN A 5 -2.07 7.01 -13.54
CA GLN A 5 -1.15 8.14 -13.74
C GLN A 5 -1.80 9.32 -14.49
N LYS A 6 -2.94 9.10 -15.15
CA LYS A 6 -3.65 10.14 -15.92
C LYS A 6 -4.56 11.02 -15.09
N TYR A 7 -4.98 10.57 -13.91
CA TYR A 7 -5.99 11.25 -13.11
C TYR A 7 -5.55 11.43 -11.65
N PRO A 8 -5.97 12.51 -10.98
CA PRO A 8 -5.67 12.70 -9.57
C PRO A 8 -6.22 11.56 -8.71
N ILE A 9 -5.34 10.87 -8.00
CA ILE A 9 -5.69 9.90 -6.96
C ILE A 9 -6.15 10.66 -5.72
N VAL A 10 -7.34 10.36 -5.20
CA VAL A 10 -7.90 10.98 -3.99
C VAL A 10 -7.75 10.07 -2.79
N GLU A 11 -7.97 8.77 -3.00
CA GLU A 11 -7.95 7.77 -1.94
C GLU A 11 -7.26 6.50 -2.44
N VAL A 12 -6.60 5.79 -1.52
CA VAL A 12 -5.99 4.50 -1.79
C VAL A 12 -6.34 3.52 -0.67
N TYR A 13 -6.80 2.34 -1.06
CA TYR A 13 -7.16 1.26 -0.13
C TYR A 13 -6.30 0.05 -0.44
N ILE A 14 -5.44 -0.35 0.49
CA ILE A 14 -4.49 -1.45 0.33
C ILE A 14 -4.87 -2.60 1.26
N THR A 15 -4.90 -3.79 0.71
CA THR A 15 -5.04 -5.05 1.44
C THR A 15 -3.78 -5.88 1.23
N VAL A 16 -3.17 -6.34 2.31
CA VAL A 16 -1.95 -7.15 2.31
C VAL A 16 -2.25 -8.51 2.95
N GLU A 17 -1.97 -9.55 2.19
CA GLU A 17 -2.13 -10.95 2.60
C GLU A 17 -0.86 -11.75 2.28
N ASN A 18 -0.81 -13.00 2.72
CA ASN A 18 0.39 -13.85 2.62
C ASN A 18 0.89 -14.07 1.19
N ASN A 19 0.04 -13.99 0.17
CA ASN A 19 0.47 -14.25 -1.22
C ASN A 19 -0.08 -13.21 -2.19
N GLN A 20 -0.64 -12.11 -1.67
CA GLN A 20 -1.22 -11.08 -2.52
C GLN A 20 -1.23 -9.71 -1.86
N ILE A 21 -1.10 -8.68 -2.69
CA ILE A 21 -1.39 -7.29 -2.32
C ILE A 21 -2.40 -6.75 -3.31
N SER A 22 -3.50 -6.22 -2.80
CA SER A 22 -4.53 -5.54 -3.60
C SER A 22 -4.56 -4.07 -3.25
N ALA A 23 -4.60 -3.19 -4.24
CA ALA A 23 -4.83 -1.77 -4.05
C ALA A 23 -5.94 -1.24 -4.94
N THR A 24 -6.90 -0.56 -4.33
CA THR A 24 -7.93 0.21 -5.03
C THR A 24 -7.57 1.69 -4.95
N TYR A 25 -7.36 2.30 -6.12
CA TYR A 25 -7.12 3.72 -6.30
C TYR A 25 -8.42 4.41 -6.69
N VAL A 26 -8.89 5.36 -5.90
CA VAL A 26 -10.06 6.18 -6.23
C VAL A 26 -9.58 7.41 -6.98
N LEU A 27 -9.86 7.44 -8.29
CA LEU A 27 -9.45 8.51 -9.19
C LEU A 27 -10.57 9.55 -9.33
N TYR A 28 -10.22 10.83 -9.33
CA TYR A 28 -11.17 11.91 -9.62
C TYR A 28 -11.18 12.21 -11.12
N TYR A 29 -12.32 12.01 -11.78
CA TYR A 29 -12.49 12.24 -13.20
C TYR A 29 -13.67 13.16 -13.50
N LYS A 30 -13.37 14.39 -13.95
CA LYS A 30 -14.30 15.48 -14.29
C LYS A 30 -15.19 15.94 -13.14
N THR A 31 -16.04 15.06 -12.61
CA THR A 31 -16.92 15.24 -11.45
C THR A 31 -17.15 13.94 -10.67
N ASP A 32 -16.78 12.80 -11.24
CA ASP A 32 -17.07 11.48 -10.70
C ASP A 32 -15.82 10.83 -10.11
N GLN A 33 -16.03 9.91 -9.18
CA GLN A 33 -14.98 9.05 -8.66
C GLN A 33 -15.03 7.70 -9.38
N LYS A 34 -13.89 7.27 -9.93
CA LYS A 34 -13.77 5.96 -10.56
C LYS A 34 -12.71 5.14 -9.82
N PRO A 35 -13.09 4.03 -9.15
CA PRO A 35 -12.14 3.12 -8.57
C PRO A 35 -11.42 2.31 -9.66
N VAL A 36 -10.11 2.12 -9.49
CA VAL A 36 -9.29 1.19 -10.27
C VAL A 36 -8.58 0.27 -9.30
N THR A 37 -8.80 -1.04 -9.43
CA THR A 37 -8.16 -2.04 -8.56
C THR A 37 -7.04 -2.75 -9.29
N LEU A 38 -5.91 -2.89 -8.60
CA LEU A 38 -4.80 -3.74 -9.02
C LEU A 38 -4.51 -4.74 -7.94
N THR A 39 -4.35 -6.00 -8.34
CA THR A 39 -3.92 -7.07 -7.46
C THR A 39 -2.61 -7.65 -7.96
N TYR A 40 -1.69 -7.89 -7.05
CA TYR A 40 -0.39 -8.49 -7.28
C TYR A 40 -0.35 -9.79 -6.50
N HIS A 41 -0.28 -10.90 -7.20
CA HIS A 41 -0.16 -12.23 -6.62
C HIS A 41 1.28 -12.71 -6.70
N ASN A 42 1.73 -13.37 -5.65
CA ASN A 42 2.96 -14.14 -5.66
C ASN A 42 2.73 -15.46 -6.43
N CYS A 43 3.55 -15.74 -7.44
CA CYS A 43 3.50 -16.95 -8.25
C CYS A 43 4.88 -17.60 -8.33
N SER A 44 4.93 -18.89 -8.64
CA SER A 44 6.20 -19.64 -8.74
C SER A 44 7.19 -19.07 -9.77
N LEU A 45 6.68 -18.37 -10.79
CA LEU A 45 7.48 -17.76 -11.86
C LEU A 45 7.75 -16.26 -11.66
N GLY A 46 7.22 -15.63 -10.60
CA GLY A 46 7.33 -14.19 -10.38
C GLY A 46 6.03 -13.59 -9.85
N CYS A 47 5.57 -12.49 -10.44
CA CYS A 47 4.35 -11.80 -10.02
C CYS A 47 3.26 -11.89 -11.09
N GLN A 48 2.06 -12.31 -10.70
CA GLN A 48 0.87 -12.16 -11.54
C GLN A 48 0.15 -10.87 -11.14
N ARG A 49 0.03 -9.94 -12.08
CA ARG A 49 -0.70 -8.67 -11.91
C ARG A 49 -2.06 -8.77 -12.57
N VAL A 50 -3.11 -8.42 -11.83
CA VAL A 50 -4.50 -8.39 -12.31
C VAL A 50 -5.03 -6.97 -12.25
N GLN A 51 -5.56 -6.48 -13.38
CA GLN A 51 -6.25 -5.19 -13.49
C GLN A 51 -7.44 -5.34 -14.44
N ASP A 52 -8.66 -4.99 -13.99
CA ASP A 52 -9.86 -4.99 -14.84
C ASP A 52 -10.08 -6.29 -15.64
N GLN A 53 -9.91 -7.45 -14.98
CA GLN A 53 -9.96 -8.82 -15.57
C GLN A 53 -8.82 -9.17 -16.54
N MET A 54 -7.92 -8.23 -16.83
CA MET A 54 -6.70 -8.52 -17.57
C MET A 54 -5.64 -8.98 -16.59
N GLU A 55 -5.04 -10.13 -16.91
CA GLU A 55 -3.95 -10.72 -16.14
C GLU A 55 -2.66 -10.65 -16.95
N GLU A 56 -1.57 -10.34 -16.27
CA GLU A 56 -0.24 -10.27 -16.83
C GLU A 56 0.74 -10.98 -15.89
N LEU A 57 1.53 -11.91 -16.42
CA LEU A 57 2.63 -12.52 -15.69
C LEU A 57 3.91 -11.70 -15.91
N LEU A 58 4.49 -11.22 -14.81
CA LEU A 58 5.75 -10.50 -14.78
C LEU A 58 6.81 -11.44 -14.22
N GLU A 59 7.51 -12.10 -15.13
CA GLU A 59 8.49 -13.15 -14.80
C GLU A 59 9.66 -12.62 -13.97
N ASN A 60 10.08 -13.38 -12.98
CA ASN A 60 11.21 -13.10 -12.08
C ASN A 60 11.10 -11.76 -11.32
N GLN A 61 9.89 -11.21 -11.18
CA GLN A 61 9.62 -10.01 -10.39
C GLN A 61 9.05 -10.38 -9.02
N ASP A 62 9.52 -9.71 -7.98
CA ASP A 62 8.96 -9.79 -6.64
C ASP A 62 7.67 -8.94 -6.56
N PHE A 63 6.56 -9.57 -6.20
CA PHE A 63 5.24 -8.93 -6.23
C PHE A 63 5.13 -7.73 -5.28
N MET A 64 5.83 -7.74 -4.14
CA MET A 64 5.77 -6.69 -3.14
C MET A 64 6.65 -5.50 -3.53
N LYS A 65 7.88 -5.75 -4.01
CA LYS A 65 8.74 -4.69 -4.55
C LYS A 65 8.06 -4.00 -5.74
N LEU A 66 7.51 -4.79 -6.65
CA LEU A 66 6.78 -4.28 -7.80
C LEU A 66 5.55 -3.46 -7.37
N PHE A 67 4.81 -3.92 -6.36
CA PHE A 67 3.70 -3.15 -5.79
C PHE A 67 4.16 -1.79 -5.26
N ILE A 68 5.22 -1.77 -4.43
CA ILE A 68 5.74 -0.54 -3.81
C ILE A 68 6.27 0.43 -4.86
N GLU A 69 6.97 -0.06 -5.89
CA GLU A 69 7.42 0.74 -7.02
C GLU A 69 6.24 1.37 -7.77
N ASN A 70 5.19 0.58 -8.05
CA ASN A 70 3.99 1.07 -8.72
C ASN A 70 3.18 2.05 -7.86
N LEU A 71 3.08 1.83 -6.55
CA LEU A 71 2.46 2.76 -5.62
C LEU A 71 3.23 4.08 -5.57
N SER A 72 4.56 4.00 -5.47
CA SER A 72 5.43 5.17 -5.50
C SER A 72 5.26 5.97 -6.79
N THR A 73 5.29 5.29 -7.93
CA THR A 73 5.14 5.95 -9.23
C THR A 73 3.75 6.56 -9.38
N SER A 74 2.70 5.88 -8.93
CA SER A 74 1.32 6.36 -9.01
C SER A 74 1.11 7.62 -8.19
N LEU A 75 1.67 7.66 -6.99
CA LEU A 75 1.56 8.82 -6.10
C LEU A 75 2.60 9.90 -6.43
N ALA A 76 3.48 9.72 -7.42
CA ALA A 76 4.61 10.63 -7.70
C ALA A 76 4.15 12.08 -7.91
N MET A 77 3.02 12.25 -8.59
CA MET A 77 2.42 13.55 -8.91
C MET A 77 1.41 14.03 -7.87
N ASN A 78 1.12 13.22 -6.84
CA ASN A 78 0.15 13.53 -5.80
C ASN A 78 0.82 14.23 -4.63
N ASN A 79 0.45 15.49 -4.41
CA ASN A 79 0.86 16.23 -3.20
C ASN A 79 -0.13 16.03 -2.05
N VAL A 80 -1.39 15.70 -2.33
CA VAL A 80 -2.39 15.49 -1.28
C VAL A 80 -3.16 14.23 -1.58
N LEU A 81 -3.26 13.36 -0.57
CA LEU A 81 -4.18 12.24 -0.55
C LEU A 81 -5.17 12.44 0.59
N SER A 82 -6.46 12.34 0.29
CA SER A 82 -7.51 12.48 1.30
C SER A 82 -7.49 11.31 2.26
N PHE A 83 -7.28 10.08 1.77
CA PHE A 83 -7.33 8.88 2.58
C PHE A 83 -6.40 7.79 2.07
N LEU A 84 -5.64 7.17 2.99
CA LEU A 84 -4.90 5.93 2.76
C LEU A 84 -5.30 4.88 3.80
N SER A 85 -5.80 3.73 3.35
CA SER A 85 -6.03 2.59 4.23
C SER A 85 -5.07 1.46 3.90
N ILE A 86 -4.52 0.82 4.93
CA ILE A 86 -3.71 -0.39 4.82
C ILE A 86 -4.29 -1.41 5.79
N ALA A 87 -4.82 -2.51 5.26
CA ALA A 87 -5.32 -3.63 6.04
C ALA A 87 -4.41 -4.85 5.84
N MET A 88 -3.81 -5.35 6.92
CA MET A 88 -2.91 -6.50 6.91
C MET A 88 -3.61 -7.71 7.55
N PHE A 89 -3.96 -8.69 6.73
CA PHE A 89 -4.62 -9.93 7.15
C PHE A 89 -3.70 -11.14 7.17
N GLY A 90 -2.41 -10.93 6.84
CA GLY A 90 -1.39 -11.97 6.87
C GLY A 90 -1.40 -12.73 8.20
N LYS A 91 -1.23 -14.05 8.12
CA LYS A 91 -1.05 -14.86 9.34
C LYS A 91 0.30 -14.48 9.92
N SER A 92 0.31 -14.01 11.17
CA SER A 92 1.57 -13.80 11.90
C SER A 92 2.28 -15.13 11.99
N SER A 93 3.37 -15.26 11.24
CA SER A 93 4.32 -16.31 11.52
C SER A 93 4.97 -15.97 12.87
N SER A 94 5.23 -16.98 13.70
CA SER A 94 6.01 -16.79 14.95
C SER A 94 7.44 -16.29 14.65
N LEU A 95 7.90 -16.44 13.41
CA LEU A 95 9.19 -15.97 12.92
C LEU A 95 9.05 -14.55 12.39
N LEU A 96 9.67 -13.60 13.10
CA LEU A 96 9.61 -12.16 12.83
C LEU A 96 10.04 -11.74 11.41
N ASN A 97 10.83 -12.55 10.72
CA ASN A 97 11.45 -12.22 9.43
C ASN A 97 10.68 -12.73 8.21
N ASP A 98 9.73 -13.65 8.40
CA ASP A 98 8.95 -14.24 7.28
C ASP A 98 7.53 -13.64 7.18
N ASP A 99 7.23 -12.58 7.96
CA ASP A 99 5.93 -11.91 7.91
C ASP A 99 5.94 -10.84 6.81
N ILE A 100 5.23 -11.10 5.73
CA ILE A 100 5.03 -10.19 4.60
C ILE A 100 4.55 -8.82 5.05
N SER A 101 3.77 -8.74 6.14
CA SER A 101 3.32 -7.47 6.70
C SER A 101 4.49 -6.60 7.17
N ASN A 102 5.53 -7.22 7.76
CA ASN A 102 6.71 -6.51 8.23
C ASN A 102 7.53 -5.98 7.07
N THR A 103 7.75 -6.81 6.06
CA THR A 103 8.52 -6.40 4.87
C THR A 103 7.78 -5.32 4.10
N PHE A 104 6.46 -5.48 3.92
CA PHE A 104 5.60 -4.47 3.31
C PHE A 104 5.72 -3.12 4.01
N LEU A 105 5.63 -3.10 5.35
CA LEU A 105 5.73 -1.85 6.11
C LEU A 105 7.15 -1.26 6.08
N SER A 106 8.19 -2.09 5.98
CA SER A 106 9.56 -1.61 5.78
C SER A 106 9.70 -0.92 4.43
N ASP A 107 9.22 -1.55 3.36
CA ASP A 107 9.33 -1.00 2.00
C ASP A 107 8.43 0.24 1.84
N PHE A 108 7.24 0.21 2.44
CA PHE A 108 6.33 1.36 2.48
C PHE A 108 6.93 2.54 3.26
N LYS A 109 7.61 2.27 4.38
CA LYS A 109 8.37 3.28 5.10
C LYS A 109 9.41 3.91 4.20
N GLU A 110 10.26 3.10 3.56
CA GLU A 110 11.31 3.61 2.69
C GLU A 110 10.75 4.43 1.52
N MET A 111 9.64 3.99 0.93
CA MET A 111 8.93 4.73 -0.11
C MET A 111 8.52 6.13 0.38
N LEU A 112 7.91 6.23 1.57
CA LEU A 112 7.51 7.51 2.13
C LEU A 112 8.70 8.40 2.49
N GLN A 113 9.81 7.83 2.96
CA GLN A 113 11.02 8.59 3.30
C GLN A 113 11.74 9.16 2.09
N LYS A 114 11.64 8.50 0.93
CA LYS A 114 12.20 8.99 -0.35
C LYS A 114 11.37 10.10 -0.98
N ARG A 115 10.23 10.48 -0.40
CA ARG A 115 9.41 11.59 -0.89
C ARG A 115 9.99 12.91 -0.42
N ASP A 116 10.33 13.76 -1.39
CA ASP A 116 10.69 15.16 -1.15
C ASP A 116 9.45 15.95 -0.71
N ASN A 117 9.08 15.83 0.57
CA ASN A 117 8.26 16.72 1.41
C ASN A 117 6.90 17.23 0.90
N SER A 118 6.41 16.84 -0.28
CA SER A 118 5.16 17.37 -0.82
C SER A 118 3.93 16.52 -0.52
N LEU A 119 4.10 15.25 -0.15
CA LEU A 119 2.98 14.34 0.08
C LEU A 119 2.36 14.55 1.46
N VAL A 120 1.11 15.00 1.47
CA VAL A 120 0.27 15.13 2.66
C VAL A 120 -0.85 14.10 2.60
N LEU A 121 -0.87 13.21 3.58
CA LEU A 121 -1.94 12.25 3.85
C LEU A 121 -2.85 12.85 4.93
N ASN A 122 -4.05 13.27 4.53
CA ASN A 122 -5.01 13.86 5.47
C ASN A 122 -5.44 12.84 6.53
N GLU A 123 -5.69 11.60 6.11
CA GLU A 123 -5.96 10.50 7.02
C GLU A 123 -5.28 9.22 6.52
N ILE A 124 -4.56 8.56 7.42
CA ILE A 124 -4.04 7.21 7.21
C ILE A 124 -4.61 6.27 8.26
N THR A 125 -5.14 5.13 7.83
CA THR A 125 -5.60 4.05 8.70
C THR A 125 -4.75 2.81 8.46
N ILE A 126 -4.18 2.25 9.52
CA ILE A 126 -3.47 0.97 9.46
C ILE A 126 -4.16 -0.02 10.39
N SER A 127 -4.66 -1.10 9.80
CA SER A 127 -5.43 -2.15 10.49
C SER A 127 -4.67 -3.46 10.36
N PHE A 128 -4.50 -4.19 11.47
CA PHE A 128 -3.69 -5.41 11.47
C PHE A 128 -4.15 -6.44 12.49
N ARG A 129 -3.83 -7.72 12.25
CA ARG A 129 -4.08 -8.79 13.22
C ARG A 129 -2.95 -8.94 14.24
N SER A 130 -1.69 -8.83 13.80
CA SER A 130 -0.52 -9.14 14.63
C SER A 130 -0.02 -7.98 15.48
N VAL A 131 0.11 -8.18 16.80
CA VAL A 131 0.71 -7.17 17.70
C VAL A 131 2.18 -6.86 17.39
N THR A 132 2.91 -7.76 16.73
CA THR A 132 4.33 -7.55 16.36
C THR A 132 4.50 -6.42 15.34
N ILE A 133 3.46 -6.16 14.54
CA ILE A 133 3.44 -5.11 13.51
C ILE A 133 3.52 -3.71 14.12
N ARG A 134 3.06 -3.53 15.36
CA ARG A 134 2.98 -2.23 16.04
C ARG A 134 4.32 -1.48 16.02
N ARG A 135 5.46 -2.17 16.16
CA ARG A 135 6.79 -1.53 16.12
C ARG A 135 7.13 -0.93 14.76
N TYR A 136 6.68 -1.56 13.66
CA TYR A 136 6.90 -1.08 12.30
C TYR A 136 6.03 0.14 12.00
N ILE A 137 4.79 0.14 12.45
CA ILE A 137 3.90 1.31 12.34
C ILE A 137 4.51 2.50 13.08
N ILE A 138 4.94 2.32 14.34
CA ILE A 138 5.62 3.39 15.09
C ILE A 138 6.88 3.87 14.35
N SER A 139 7.63 2.96 13.74
CA SER A 139 8.82 3.28 12.95
C SER A 139 8.50 4.15 11.73
N ILE A 140 7.41 3.87 11.00
CA ILE A 140 6.93 4.71 9.89
C ILE A 140 6.66 6.13 10.39
N VAL A 141 5.86 6.27 11.43
CA VAL A 141 5.44 7.58 11.98
C VAL A 141 6.64 8.40 12.44
N LYS A 142 7.62 7.77 13.10
CA LYS A 142 8.80 8.46 13.62
C LYS A 142 9.81 8.87 12.56
N SER A 143 9.87 8.16 11.44
CA SER A 143 10.93 8.35 10.45
C SER A 143 10.49 9.14 9.22
N CYS A 144 9.19 9.30 9.02
CA CYS A 144 8.61 10.17 8.01
C CYS A 144 8.57 11.62 8.53
N HIS A 145 8.54 12.59 7.62
CA HIS A 145 8.33 13.98 7.98
C HIS A 145 6.98 14.14 8.71
N PRO A 146 6.94 14.88 9.84
CA PRO A 146 5.72 14.97 10.66
C PRO A 146 4.54 15.60 9.91
N GLU A 147 4.80 16.36 8.85
CA GLU A 147 3.79 16.99 8.01
C GLU A 147 3.10 16.03 7.04
N ILE A 148 3.66 14.83 6.83
CA ILE A 148 3.09 13.82 5.93
C ILE A 148 1.75 13.33 6.46
N PHE A 149 1.58 13.16 7.78
CA PHE A 149 0.35 12.61 8.34
C PHE A 149 -0.39 13.66 9.15
N LYS A 150 -1.59 14.08 8.71
CA LYS A 150 -2.45 14.91 9.57
C LYS A 150 -3.16 14.09 10.63
N THR A 151 -3.67 12.91 10.25
CA THR A 151 -4.35 11.99 11.16
C THR A 151 -3.85 10.57 10.92
N LEU A 152 -3.46 9.88 11.99
CA LEU A 152 -3.14 8.45 11.99
C LEU A 152 -4.14 7.70 12.87
N LYS A 153 -4.82 6.72 12.28
CA LYS A 153 -5.65 5.75 13.00
C LYS A 153 -5.00 4.39 12.92
N VAL A 154 -4.94 3.70 14.05
CA VAL A 154 -4.37 2.36 14.14
C VAL A 154 -5.39 1.46 14.81
N SER A 155 -5.70 0.33 14.18
CA SER A 155 -6.70 -0.61 14.71
C SER A 155 -6.21 -2.06 14.66
N VAL A 156 -6.71 -2.87 15.59
CA VAL A 156 -6.47 -4.31 15.62
C VAL A 156 -7.69 -5.01 15.05
N ILE A 157 -7.50 -5.86 14.04
CA ILE A 157 -8.54 -6.66 13.40
C ILE A 157 -8.75 -7.90 14.25
N ALA A 158 -9.98 -8.16 14.70
CA ALA A 158 -10.32 -9.36 15.43
C ALA A 158 -10.10 -10.63 14.57
N GLU A 159 -9.60 -11.69 15.19
CA GLU A 159 -9.64 -13.03 14.61
C GLU A 159 -11.06 -13.57 14.81
N ASN A 160 -11.72 -13.93 13.70
CA ASN A 160 -12.97 -14.70 13.75
C ASN A 160 -12.67 -16.19 13.90
#